data_AF-A0A2T1MZM9-F1
#
_entry.id   AF-A0A2T1MZM9-F1
#
_cell.length_a   1.000
_cell.length_b   1.000
_cell.length_c   1.000
_cell.angle_alpha   90.00
_cell.angle_beta   90.00
_cell.angle_gamma   90.00
#
_symmetry.space_group_name_H-M   'P 1'
#
loop_
_entity.id
_entity.type
_entity.pdbx_description
1 polymer ?
#
loop_
_entity_poly.entity_id
_entity_poly.type
_entity_poly.pdbx_seq_one_letter_code
_entity_poly.pdbx_strand_id
1 'polypeptide(L)'
;MTEFLGKLFDRVYTEKDFGINVAIFVAGLAGMSCYLILHDYVLTLFAFIIPFPIVKIIAGGWHQRLLAQKGKAASRQQLAALYDSLTDSEKNVVQHFVAFGGAVMTWGQMNRLDDPQTGVESLVRKGLLGTSVSVDGMHETFELDLTLFAFAYRWRASQNTDSAAEG
;
A
#
# COMPACT_ATOMS: atom_id res chain seq x y z
N MET A 1 28.69 8.64 -0.85
CA MET A 1 28.12 9.78 -1.62
C MET A 1 26.66 9.53 -2.02
N THR A 2 26.35 8.38 -2.62
CA THR A 2 25.00 7.96 -3.04
C THR A 2 23.97 7.90 -1.90
N GLU A 3 24.36 7.50 -0.69
CA GLU A 3 23.45 7.42 0.46
C GLU A 3 23.05 8.80 1.01
N PHE A 4 23.97 9.76 0.99
CA PHE A 4 23.72 11.15 1.41
C PHE A 4 22.86 11.89 0.38
N LEU A 5 23.12 11.65 -0.91
CA LEU A 5 22.25 12.06 -2.01
C LEU A 5 20.86 11.44 -1.88
N GLY A 6 20.75 10.15 -1.55
CA GLY A 6 19.47 9.47 -1.31
C GLY A 6 18.69 10.07 -0.14
N LYS A 7 19.35 10.37 0.98
CA LYS A 7 18.72 11.03 2.15
C LYS A 7 18.29 12.46 1.85
N LEU A 8 19.10 13.23 1.13
CA LEU A 8 18.74 14.59 0.68
C LEU A 8 17.57 14.53 -0.31
N PHE A 9 17.57 13.55 -1.20
CA PHE A 9 16.49 13.34 -2.17
C PHE A 9 15.20 12.95 -1.46
N ASP A 10 15.22 12.00 -0.52
CA ASP A 10 14.05 11.65 0.29
C ASP A 10 13.58 12.85 1.14
N ARG A 11 14.51 13.67 1.68
CA ARG A 11 14.17 14.89 2.44
C ARG A 11 13.44 15.92 1.58
N VAL A 12 13.95 16.20 0.38
CA VAL A 12 13.32 17.11 -0.60
C VAL A 12 12.01 16.53 -1.14
N TYR A 13 11.91 15.20 -1.26
CA TYR A 13 10.69 14.52 -1.66
C TYR A 13 9.63 14.52 -0.57
N THR A 14 9.96 14.50 0.72
CA THR A 14 8.94 14.47 1.79
C THR A 14 8.26 15.84 1.99
N GLU A 15 8.75 16.89 1.32
CA GLU A 15 8.20 18.24 1.40
C GLU A 15 6.85 18.33 0.68
N LYS A 16 5.85 18.88 1.38
CA LYS A 16 4.48 19.12 0.88
C LYS A 16 4.45 19.98 -0.40
N ASP A 17 5.54 20.69 -0.67
CA ASP A 17 5.72 21.63 -1.79
C ASP A 17 6.64 21.11 -2.91
N PHE A 18 6.93 19.80 -2.98
CA PHE A 18 7.80 19.21 -4.01
C PHE A 18 7.42 19.64 -5.44
N GLY A 19 6.13 19.59 -5.78
CA GLY A 19 5.64 20.00 -7.09
C GLY A 19 5.83 21.49 -7.39
N ILE A 20 5.85 22.34 -6.35
CA ILE A 20 6.11 23.77 -6.47
C ILE A 20 7.60 24.01 -6.70
N ASN A 21 8.48 23.37 -5.92
CA ASN A 21 9.93 23.52 -6.04
C ASN A 21 10.45 23.08 -7.42
N VAL A 22 9.97 21.94 -7.93
CA VAL A 22 10.30 21.46 -9.28
C VAL A 22 9.77 22.41 -10.36
N ALA A 23 8.54 22.92 -10.19
CA ALA A 23 7.96 23.87 -11.14
C ALA A 23 8.72 25.20 -11.19
N ILE A 24 9.16 25.74 -10.05
CA ILE A 24 9.98 26.96 -9.98
C ILE A 24 11.32 26.73 -10.69
N PHE A 25 11.98 25.59 -10.45
CA PHE A 25 13.25 25.28 -11.07
C PHE A 25 13.16 25.17 -12.60
N VAL A 26 12.15 24.45 -13.11
CA VAL A 26 11.94 24.29 -14.55
C VAL A 26 11.50 25.61 -15.21
N ALA A 27 10.60 26.36 -14.58
CA ALA A 27 10.20 27.68 -15.06
C ALA A 27 11.39 28.66 -15.10
N GLY A 28 12.25 28.63 -14.08
CA GLY A 28 13.47 29.43 -14.01
C GLY A 28 14.45 29.09 -15.14
N LEU A 29 14.70 27.80 -15.40
CA LEU A 29 15.54 27.36 -16.50
C LEU A 29 14.96 27.74 -17.87
N ALA A 30 13.65 27.57 -18.06
CA ALA A 30 12.98 27.92 -19.31
C ALA A 30 13.03 29.42 -19.57
N GLY A 31 12.72 30.24 -18.56
CA GLY A 31 12.82 31.70 -18.64
C GLY A 31 14.25 32.18 -18.89
N MET A 32 15.23 31.66 -18.15
CA MET A 32 16.64 32.03 -18.33
C MET A 32 17.17 31.66 -19.72
N SER A 33 16.82 30.48 -20.23
CA SER A 33 17.21 30.05 -21.58
C SER A 33 16.57 30.91 -22.66
N CYS A 34 15.29 31.27 -22.48
CA CYS A 34 14.56 32.14 -23.40
C CYS A 34 15.18 33.54 -23.46
N TYR A 35 15.53 34.10 -22.30
CA TYR A 35 16.17 35.41 -22.18
C TYR A 35 17.53 35.48 -22.89
N LEU A 36 18.38 34.47 -22.70
CA LEU A 36 19.73 34.44 -23.28
C LEU A 36 19.73 34.24 -24.80
N ILE A 37 18.72 33.57 -25.37
CA ILE A 37 18.66 33.27 -26.81
C ILE A 37 17.94 34.37 -27.57
N LEU A 38 16.79 34.82 -27.07
CA LEU A 38 15.89 35.69 -27.81
C LEU A 38 16.04 37.17 -27.43
N HIS A 39 16.71 37.47 -26.30
CA HIS A 39 16.86 38.82 -25.73
C HIS A 39 15.54 39.60 -25.58
N ASP A 40 14.39 38.91 -25.58
CA ASP A 40 13.06 39.49 -25.47
C ASP A 40 12.46 39.22 -24.08
N TYR A 41 12.12 40.29 -23.38
CA TYR A 41 11.54 40.26 -22.03
C TYR A 41 10.12 39.71 -21.99
N VAL A 42 9.33 39.91 -23.06
CA VAL A 42 7.93 39.45 -23.13
C VAL A 42 7.88 37.94 -23.32
N LEU A 43 8.66 37.41 -24.26
CA LEU A 43 8.79 35.97 -24.50
C LEU A 43 9.35 35.25 -23.25
N THR A 44 10.30 35.87 -22.56
CA THR A 44 10.85 35.37 -21.30
C THR A 44 9.77 35.21 -20.21
N LEU A 45 8.87 36.20 -20.07
CA LEU A 45 7.78 36.15 -19.09
C LEU A 45 6.80 35.00 -19.38
N PHE A 46 6.43 34.83 -20.65
CA PHE A 46 5.56 33.71 -21.06
C PHE A 46 6.24 32.35 -20.87
N ALA A 47 7.54 32.26 -21.18
CA ALA A 47 8.34 31.07 -20.95
C ALA A 47 8.48 30.72 -19.45
N PHE A 48 8.26 31.67 -18.54
CA PHE A 48 8.22 31.40 -17.10
C PHE A 48 6.83 30.95 -16.63
N ILE A 49 5.77 31.64 -17.08
CA ILE A 49 4.40 31.45 -16.57
C ILE A 49 3.75 30.18 -17.12
N ILE A 50 3.94 29.86 -18.40
CA ILE A 50 3.26 28.75 -19.08
C ILE A 50 3.73 27.36 -18.60
N PRO A 51 5.03 27.06 -18.45
CA PRO A 51 5.46 25.73 -18.01
C PRO A 51 5.18 25.47 -16.53
N PHE A 52 5.08 26.52 -15.70
CA PHE A 52 4.86 26.37 -14.26
C PHE A 52 3.66 25.47 -13.88
N PRO A 53 2.41 25.72 -14.35
CA PRO A 53 1.27 24.87 -13.99
C PRO A 53 1.40 23.45 -14.55
N ILE A 54 1.97 23.29 -15.75
CA ILE A 54 2.15 21.98 -16.41
C ILE A 54 3.10 21.12 -15.58
N VAL A 55 4.27 21.66 -15.24
CA VAL A 55 5.29 20.96 -14.46
C VAL A 55 4.78 20.66 -13.04
N LYS A 56 4.06 21.59 -12.41
CA LYS A 56 3.47 21.41 -11.09
C LYS A 56 2.52 20.20 -11.04
N ILE A 57 1.65 20.06 -12.04
CA ILE A 57 0.69 18.95 -12.12
C ILE A 57 1.41 17.62 -12.36
N ILE A 58 2.37 17.59 -13.29
CA ILE A 58 3.11 16.37 -13.62
C ILE A 58 3.96 15.91 -12.42
N ALA A 59 4.70 16.82 -11.81
CA ALA A 59 5.56 16.52 -10.66
C ALA A 59 4.73 16.09 -9.45
N GLY A 60 3.61 16.77 -9.16
CA GLY A 60 2.70 16.40 -8.08
C GLY A 60 2.08 15.01 -8.29
N GLY A 61 1.61 14.73 -9.51
CA GLY A 61 1.01 13.43 -9.86
C GLY A 61 2.02 12.29 -9.79
N TRP A 62 3.26 12.50 -10.24
CA TRP A 62 4.31 11.49 -10.14
C TRP A 62 4.73 11.25 -8.68
N HIS A 63 4.84 12.31 -7.89
CA HIS A 63 5.19 12.22 -6.48
C HIS A 63 4.16 11.39 -5.67
N GLN A 64 2.87 11.66 -5.87
CA GLN A 64 1.80 10.87 -5.25
C GLN A 64 1.82 9.40 -5.68
N ARG A 65 2.10 9.11 -6.95
CA ARG A 65 2.21 7.72 -7.44
C ARG A 65 3.39 6.99 -6.80
N LEU A 66 4.54 7.65 -6.67
CA LEU A 66 5.72 7.05 -6.03
C LEU A 66 5.51 6.81 -4.53
N LEU A 67 4.91 7.77 -3.81
CA LEU A 67 4.51 7.59 -2.41
C LEU A 67 3.50 6.46 -2.26
N ALA A 68 2.51 6.38 -3.14
CA ALA A 68 1.53 5.30 -3.12
C ALA A 68 2.18 3.94 -3.38
N GLN A 69 3.19 3.86 -4.26
CA GLN A 69 3.94 2.62 -4.51
C GLN A 69 4.83 2.23 -3.32
N LYS A 70 5.58 3.19 -2.75
CA LYS A 70 6.41 2.95 -1.55
C LYS A 70 5.53 2.53 -0.36
N GLY A 71 4.40 3.20 -0.15
CA GLY A 71 3.42 2.85 0.89
C GLY A 71 2.84 1.45 0.70
N LYS A 72 2.51 1.06 -0.54
CA LYS A 72 2.08 -0.31 -0.85
C LYS A 72 3.16 -1.35 -0.58
N ALA A 73 4.42 -1.06 -0.90
CA ALA A 73 5.53 -1.98 -0.65
C ALA A 73 5.81 -2.15 0.86
N ALA A 74 5.88 -1.05 1.60
CA ALA A 74 6.07 -1.08 3.05
C ALA A 74 4.92 -1.79 3.78
N SER A 75 3.67 -1.50 3.40
CA SER A 75 2.50 -2.19 3.92
C SER A 75 2.53 -3.69 3.62
N ARG A 76 2.92 -4.09 2.41
CA ARG A 76 3.09 -5.53 2.08
C ARG A 76 4.15 -6.21 2.92
N GLN A 77 5.30 -5.57 3.14
CA GLN A 77 6.37 -6.12 3.98
C GLN A 77 5.91 -6.28 5.43
N GLN A 78 5.19 -5.31 5.96
CA GLN A 78 4.61 -5.39 7.30
C GLN A 78 3.58 -6.53 7.41
N LEU A 79 2.70 -6.69 6.42
CA LEU A 79 1.73 -7.78 6.40
C LEU A 79 2.39 -9.15 6.25
N ALA A 80 3.44 -9.26 5.43
CA ALA A 80 4.20 -10.50 5.30
C ALA A 80 4.88 -10.88 6.62
N ALA A 81 5.56 -9.93 7.27
CA ALA A 81 6.16 -10.16 8.58
C ALA A 81 5.11 -10.53 9.65
N LEU A 82 3.94 -9.89 9.61
CA LEU A 82 2.83 -10.21 10.50
C LEU A 82 2.32 -11.63 10.26
N TYR A 83 2.10 -12.03 9.01
CA TYR A 83 1.68 -13.39 8.66
C TYR A 83 2.73 -14.44 9.02
N ASP A 84 4.01 -14.15 8.80
CA ASP A 84 5.12 -15.05 9.16
C ASP A 84 5.24 -15.24 10.67
N SER A 85 4.94 -14.19 11.45
CA SER A 85 4.92 -14.24 12.92
C SER A 85 3.77 -15.05 13.52
N LEU A 86 2.78 -15.43 12.70
CA LEU A 86 1.69 -16.30 13.15
C LEU A 86 2.22 -17.73 13.39
N THR A 87 1.74 -18.33 14.47
CA THR A 87 1.93 -19.75 14.78
C THR A 87 1.15 -20.63 13.80
N ASP A 88 1.49 -21.92 13.74
CA ASP A 88 0.82 -22.85 12.82
C ASP A 88 -0.68 -22.97 13.09
N SER A 89 -1.09 -22.97 14.36
CA SER A 89 -2.51 -22.96 14.77
C SER A 89 -3.24 -21.70 14.28
N GLU A 90 -2.61 -20.53 14.37
CA GLU A 90 -3.17 -19.27 13.88
C GLU A 90 -3.25 -19.23 12.35
N LYS A 91 -2.20 -19.71 11.67
CA LYS A 91 -2.18 -19.83 10.21
C LYS A 91 -3.27 -20.78 9.72
N ASN A 92 -3.53 -21.87 10.44
CA ASN A 92 -4.58 -22.82 10.12
C ASN A 92 -5.97 -22.15 10.17
N VAL A 93 -6.25 -21.37 11.22
CA VAL A 93 -7.49 -20.57 11.31
C VAL A 93 -7.60 -19.61 10.12
N VAL A 94 -6.55 -18.84 9.83
CA VAL A 94 -6.56 -17.89 8.69
C VAL A 94 -6.78 -18.61 7.35
N GLN A 95 -6.14 -19.76 7.13
CA GLN A 95 -6.32 -20.55 5.91
C GLN A 95 -7.74 -21.12 5.81
N HIS A 96 -8.38 -21.43 6.92
CA HIS A 96 -9.79 -21.84 6.97
C HIS A 96 -10.72 -20.72 6.46
N PHE A 97 -10.48 -19.46 6.84
CA PHE A 97 -11.18 -18.31 6.24
C PHE A 97 -11.00 -18.22 4.74
N VAL A 98 -9.75 -18.34 4.27
CA VAL A 98 -9.44 -18.30 2.84
C VAL A 98 -10.11 -19.46 2.09
N ALA A 99 -10.17 -20.66 2.69
CA ALA A 99 -10.83 -21.83 2.12
C ALA A 99 -12.35 -21.67 2.05
N PHE A 100 -12.95 -21.05 3.06
CA PHE A 100 -14.38 -20.74 3.08
C PHE A 100 -14.77 -19.60 2.12
N GLY A 101 -13.80 -18.77 1.72
CA GLY A 101 -13.99 -17.72 0.72
C GLY A 101 -14.54 -16.40 1.27
N GLY A 102 -14.55 -16.23 2.59
CA GLY A 102 -15.04 -15.02 3.25
C GLY A 102 -14.16 -14.61 4.42
N ALA A 103 -14.14 -13.30 4.71
CA ALA A 103 -13.50 -12.74 5.91
C ALA A 103 -14.37 -12.85 7.16
N VAL A 104 -15.58 -13.39 7.03
CA VAL A 104 -16.54 -13.58 8.13
C VAL A 104 -17.03 -15.02 8.10
N MET A 105 -17.11 -15.65 9.28
CA MET A 105 -17.64 -17.00 9.42
C MET A 105 -18.38 -17.19 10.73
N THR A 106 -19.38 -18.06 10.73
CA THR A 106 -20.14 -18.38 11.95
C THR A 106 -19.37 -19.35 12.85
N TRP A 107 -19.75 -19.43 14.13
CA TRP A 107 -19.17 -20.41 15.05
C TRP A 107 -19.24 -21.85 14.51
N GLY A 108 -20.37 -22.24 13.92
CA GLY A 108 -20.56 -23.58 13.34
C GLY A 108 -19.65 -23.87 12.14
N GLN A 109 -19.23 -22.84 11.40
CA GLN A 109 -18.26 -22.97 10.30
C GLN A 109 -16.82 -23.04 10.84
N MET A 110 -16.51 -22.29 11.90
CA MET A 110 -15.23 -22.33 12.60
C MET A 110 -14.96 -23.70 13.23
N ASN A 111 -15.99 -24.30 13.84
CA ASN A 111 -15.90 -25.57 14.56
C ASN A 111 -15.67 -26.80 13.65
N ARG A 112 -15.52 -26.60 12.33
CA ARG A 112 -15.09 -27.65 11.39
C ARG A 112 -13.58 -27.81 11.33
N LEU A 113 -12.83 -26.88 11.91
CA LEU A 113 -11.38 -26.99 12.07
C LEU A 113 -11.07 -27.92 13.24
N ASP A 114 -9.95 -28.63 13.17
CA ASP A 114 -9.46 -29.44 14.29
C ASP A 114 -8.73 -28.53 15.29
N ASP A 115 -9.20 -28.52 16.54
CA ASP A 115 -8.76 -27.63 17.64
C ASP A 115 -8.62 -26.13 17.26
N PRO A 116 -9.71 -25.43 16.92
CA PRO A 116 -9.65 -24.02 16.54
C PRO A 116 -9.35 -23.10 17.73
N GLN A 117 -9.57 -23.55 18.97
CA GLN A 117 -9.66 -22.67 20.14
C GLN A 117 -8.35 -21.92 20.40
N THR A 118 -7.23 -22.64 20.37
CA THR A 118 -5.90 -22.06 20.61
C THR A 118 -5.55 -20.97 19.58
N GLY A 119 -5.83 -21.23 18.30
CA GLY A 119 -5.57 -20.27 17.21
C GLY A 119 -6.51 -19.06 17.24
N VAL A 120 -7.79 -19.29 17.51
CA VAL A 120 -8.83 -18.25 17.62
C VAL A 120 -8.52 -17.32 18.79
N GLU A 121 -8.30 -17.84 19.99
CA GLU A 121 -8.02 -17.01 21.19
C GLU A 121 -6.75 -16.17 21.00
N SER A 122 -5.71 -16.74 20.40
CA SER A 122 -4.47 -16.02 20.12
C SER A 122 -4.67 -14.89 19.09
N LEU A 123 -5.41 -15.15 18.00
CA LEU A 123 -5.72 -14.12 16.99
C LEU A 123 -6.62 -13.00 17.56
N VAL A 124 -7.58 -13.34 18.42
CA VAL A 124 -8.42 -12.35 19.13
C VAL A 124 -7.56 -11.46 20.00
N ARG A 125 -6.64 -12.05 20.78
CA ARG A 125 -5.72 -11.29 21.64
C ARG A 125 -4.78 -10.39 20.87
N LYS A 126 -4.38 -10.78 19.65
CA LYS A 126 -3.59 -9.96 18.72
C LYS A 126 -4.43 -8.88 18.00
N GLY A 127 -5.75 -8.86 18.17
CA GLY A 127 -6.65 -7.93 17.49
C GLY A 127 -6.80 -8.21 16.00
N LEU A 128 -6.44 -9.42 15.54
CA LEU A 128 -6.52 -9.84 14.14
C LEU A 128 -7.82 -10.59 13.84
N LEU A 129 -8.53 -11.01 14.89
CA LEU A 129 -9.83 -11.64 14.82
C LEU A 129 -10.79 -10.92 15.77
N GLY A 130 -11.94 -10.53 15.27
CA GLY A 130 -13.04 -9.97 16.05
C GLY A 130 -14.19 -10.95 16.19
N THR A 131 -15.04 -10.70 17.17
CA THR A 131 -16.33 -11.35 17.34
C THR A 131 -17.42 -10.32 17.16
N SER A 132 -18.41 -10.65 16.35
CA SER A 132 -19.52 -9.78 16.00
C SER A 132 -20.81 -10.61 15.94
N VAL A 133 -21.93 -9.93 15.73
CA VAL A 133 -23.21 -10.59 15.47
C VAL A 133 -23.51 -10.42 13.99
N SER A 134 -23.90 -11.51 13.35
CA SER A 134 -24.35 -11.52 11.96
C SER A 134 -25.46 -10.50 11.69
N VAL A 135 -25.63 -10.16 10.41
CA VAL A 135 -26.63 -9.17 9.96
C VAL A 135 -28.07 -9.58 10.32
N ASP A 136 -28.33 -10.87 10.48
CA ASP A 136 -29.63 -11.38 10.94
C ASP A 136 -29.88 -11.18 12.46
N GLY A 137 -28.85 -10.79 13.21
CA GLY A 137 -28.91 -10.54 14.65
C GLY A 137 -28.94 -11.81 15.51
N MET A 138 -28.86 -13.00 14.93
CA MET A 138 -29.12 -14.26 15.63
C MET A 138 -27.89 -15.15 15.81
N HIS A 139 -26.85 -14.96 15.00
CA HIS A 139 -25.65 -15.81 15.06
C HIS A 139 -24.39 -15.02 15.38
N GLU A 140 -23.58 -15.53 16.32
CA GLU A 140 -22.22 -15.05 16.55
C GLU A 140 -21.32 -15.40 15.35
N THR A 141 -20.59 -14.40 14.89
CA THR A 141 -19.66 -14.49 13.77
C THR A 141 -18.27 -14.03 14.16
N PHE A 142 -17.28 -14.74 13.65
CA PHE A 142 -15.89 -14.31 13.67
C PHE A 142 -15.58 -13.48 12.44
N GLU A 143 -14.92 -12.35 12.64
CA GLU A 143 -14.50 -11.44 11.60
C GLU A 143 -12.97 -11.38 11.59
N LEU A 144 -12.35 -11.87 10.52
CA LEU A 144 -10.91 -11.78 10.32
C LEU A 144 -10.56 -10.39 9.77
N ASP A 145 -9.43 -9.83 10.21
CA ASP A 145 -8.92 -8.59 9.64
C ASP A 145 -8.84 -8.69 8.10
N LEU A 146 -9.49 -7.75 7.42
CA LEU A 146 -9.63 -7.72 5.96
C LEU A 146 -8.27 -7.64 5.26
N THR A 147 -7.30 -6.97 5.87
CA THR A 147 -5.97 -6.81 5.28
C THR A 147 -5.20 -8.14 5.35
N LEU A 148 -5.29 -8.84 6.48
CA LEU A 148 -4.74 -10.17 6.67
C LEU A 148 -5.41 -11.21 5.77
N PHE A 149 -6.75 -11.19 5.66
CA PHE A 149 -7.51 -12.05 4.76
C PHE A 149 -7.08 -11.86 3.30
N ALA A 150 -7.04 -10.60 2.83
CA ALA A 150 -6.67 -10.29 1.46
C ALA A 150 -5.23 -10.69 1.13
N PHE A 151 -4.31 -10.57 2.10
CA PHE A 151 -2.94 -11.05 1.96
C PHE A 151 -2.89 -12.58 1.85
N ALA A 152 -3.52 -13.30 2.78
CA ALA A 152 -3.54 -14.77 2.79
C ALA A 152 -4.21 -15.36 1.54
N TYR A 153 -5.28 -14.74 1.06
CA TYR A 153 -5.95 -15.12 -0.19
C TYR A 153 -5.00 -15.02 -1.40
N ARG A 154 -4.27 -13.92 -1.53
CA ARG A 154 -3.29 -13.72 -2.61
C ARG A 154 -2.10 -14.65 -2.50
N TRP A 155 -1.61 -14.87 -1.28
CA TRP A 155 -0.49 -15.78 -1.02
C TRP A 155 -0.83 -17.23 -1.44
N ARG A 156 -2.04 -17.69 -1.12
CA ARG A 156 -2.54 -19.00 -1.58
C ARG A 156 -2.69 -19.07 -3.09
N ALA A 157 -3.19 -18.00 -3.73
CA ALA A 157 -3.33 -17.94 -5.18
C ALA A 157 -1.97 -17.99 -5.90
N SER A 158 -0.92 -17.33 -5.37
CA SER A 158 0.44 -17.45 -5.93
C SER A 158 0.97 -18.88 -5.84
N GLN A 159 0.80 -19.56 -4.70
CA GLN A 159 1.26 -20.95 -4.57
C GLN A 159 0.56 -21.92 -5.53
N ASN A 160 -0.75 -21.77 -5.73
CA ASN A 160 -1.48 -22.61 -6.67
C ASN A 160 -1.05 -22.40 -8.13
N THR A 161 -0.53 -21.23 -8.47
CA THR A 161 -0.08 -20.91 -9.84
C THR A 161 1.29 -21.53 -10.13
N ASP A 162 2.18 -21.56 -9.14
CA ASP A 162 3.50 -22.20 -9.26
C ASP A 162 3.37 -23.74 -9.35
N SER A 163 2.48 -24.34 -8.56
CA SER A 163 2.20 -25.79 -8.60
C SER A 163 1.58 -26.28 -9.92
N ALA A 164 0.91 -25.39 -10.67
CA ALA A 164 0.30 -25.71 -11.97
C ALA A 164 1.26 -25.55 -13.16
N ALA A 165 2.42 -24.91 -12.95
CA ALA A 165 3.46 -24.74 -13.96
C ALA A 165 4.50 -25.88 -13.96
N GLU A 166 4.53 -26.71 -12.91
CA GLU A 166 5.47 -27.83 -12.75
C GLU A 166 4.85 -29.22 -12.99
N GLY A 167 3.58 -29.31 -13.40
CA GLY A 167 2.87 -30.56 -13.73
C GLY A 167 2.49 -30.67 -15.20
#